data_AF-A0AAV7RG70-F1
#
_entry.id   AF-A0AAV7RG70-F1
#
_cell.length_a   1.000
_cell.length_b   1.000
_cell.length_c   1.000
_cell.angle_alpha   90.00
_cell.angle_beta   90.00
_cell.angle_gamma   90.00
#
_symmetry.space_group_name_H-M   'P 1'
#
loop_
_entity.id
_entity.type
_entity.pdbx_description
1 polymer ?
#
loop_
_entity_poly.entity_id
_entity_poly.type
_entity_poly.pdbx_seq_one_letter_code
_entity_poly.pdbx_strand_id
1 'polypeptide(L)'
;MEQLFESLRDDLATLKQEITADIKDLKREVLDLGQRVDTVEQAQNAREEEFDCHRRELLAVQDKNQEPQYQIEDLENRSCCSNIRIKGLTTQAIVGPLEDFVVRLFRHVAPALKEQNFVLNRTHRAGRPARAPWQAQDILT
;
A
#
# COMPACT_ATOMS: atom_id res chain seq x y z
N MET A 1 66.67 37.26 -37.86
CA MET A 1 66.80 37.20 -36.38
C MET A 1 65.78 38.10 -35.72
N GLU A 2 65.78 39.41 -35.98
CA GLU A 2 64.79 40.36 -35.40
C GLU A 2 63.33 39.99 -35.69
N GLN A 3 62.98 39.68 -36.95
CA GLN A 3 61.62 39.26 -37.32
C GLN A 3 61.12 38.00 -36.57
N LEU A 4 62.04 37.09 -36.19
CA LEU A 4 61.69 35.89 -35.44
C LEU A 4 61.34 36.23 -33.98
N PHE A 5 62.09 37.15 -33.36
CA PHE A 5 61.82 37.61 -32.00
C PHE A 5 60.53 38.42 -31.92
N GLU A 6 60.22 39.18 -32.96
CA GLU A 6 58.99 39.98 -33.02
C GLU A 6 57.75 39.08 -33.18
N SER A 7 57.82 38.08 -34.06
CA SER A 7 56.81 37.02 -34.17
C SER A 7 56.59 36.29 -32.84
N LEU A 8 57.67 35.88 -32.16
CA LEU A 8 57.60 35.19 -30.87
C LEU A 8 56.95 36.07 -29.78
N ARG A 9 57.21 37.38 -29.79
CA ARG A 9 56.59 38.31 -28.84
C ARG A 9 55.09 38.43 -29.07
N ASP A 10 54.67 38.47 -30.34
CA ASP A 10 53.26 38.59 -30.71
C ASP A 10 52.50 37.29 -30.43
N ASP A 11 53.11 36.13 -30.68
CA ASP A 11 52.56 34.81 -30.32
C ASP A 11 52.37 34.69 -28.79
N LEU A 12 53.35 35.16 -28.01
CA LEU A 12 53.30 35.12 -26.55
C LEU A 12 52.25 36.10 -25.98
N ALA A 13 52.09 37.26 -26.62
CA ALA A 13 51.03 38.20 -26.29
C ALA A 13 49.63 37.63 -26.59
N THR A 14 49.48 36.94 -27.73
CA THR A 14 48.23 36.28 -28.14
C THR A 14 47.89 35.15 -27.18
N LEU A 15 48.84 34.25 -26.90
CA LEU A 15 48.65 33.15 -25.94
C LEU A 15 48.27 33.67 -24.54
N LYS A 16 48.90 34.77 -24.09
CA LYS A 16 48.55 35.39 -22.81
C LYS A 16 47.11 35.91 -22.80
N GLN A 17 46.65 36.50 -23.91
CA GLN A 17 45.27 36.98 -24.04
C GLN A 17 44.28 35.82 -24.03
N GLU A 18 44.55 34.75 -24.78
CA GLU A 18 43.73 33.53 -24.80
C GLU A 18 43.62 32.91 -23.40
N ILE A 19 44.74 32.68 -22.72
CA ILE A 19 44.75 32.16 -21.34
C ILE A 19 43.95 33.06 -20.39
N THR A 20 44.05 34.39 -20.54
CA THR A 20 43.32 35.32 -19.68
C THR A 20 41.82 35.28 -19.94
N ALA A 21 41.41 35.11 -21.21
CA ALA A 21 40.03 34.93 -21.60
C ALA A 21 39.47 33.61 -21.04
N ASP A 22 40.18 32.50 -21.22
CA ASP A 22 39.79 31.18 -20.72
C ASP A 22 39.64 31.19 -19.19
N ILE A 23 40.57 31.81 -18.46
CA ILE A 23 40.48 31.94 -17.00
C ILE A 23 39.24 32.75 -16.59
N LYS A 24 38.88 33.78 -17.35
CA LYS A 24 37.70 34.60 -17.07
C LYS A 24 36.42 33.82 -17.30
N ASP A 25 36.37 33.04 -18.37
CA ASP A 25 35.22 32.19 -18.70
C ASP A 25 35.06 31.06 -17.68
N LEU A 26 36.15 30.38 -17.31
CA LEU A 26 36.16 29.39 -16.24
C LEU A 26 35.67 29.98 -14.91
N LYS A 27 36.11 31.18 -14.54
CA LYS A 27 35.61 31.85 -13.32
C LYS A 27 34.12 32.09 -13.37
N ARG A 28 33.59 32.47 -14.54
CA ARG A 28 32.15 32.68 -14.73
C ARG A 28 31.38 31.37 -14.59
N GLU A 29 31.86 30.30 -15.22
CA GLU A 29 31.25 28.97 -15.13
C GLU A 29 31.25 28.43 -13.70
N VAL A 30 32.35 28.61 -12.97
CA VAL A 30 32.45 28.20 -11.56
C VAL A 30 31.44 28.95 -10.69
N LEU A 31 31.24 30.24 -10.93
CA LEU A 31 30.25 31.04 -10.20
C LEU A 31 28.81 30.61 -10.54
N ASP A 32 28.50 30.38 -11.81
CA ASP A 32 27.19 29.87 -12.24
C ASP A 32 26.90 28.50 -11.64
N LEU A 33 27.89 27.60 -11.67
CA LEU A 33 27.75 26.27 -11.08
C LEU A 33 27.53 26.35 -9.57
N GLY A 34 28.26 27.24 -8.87
CA GLY A 34 28.05 27.49 -7.44
C GLY A 34 26.62 27.90 -7.13
N GLN A 35 26.06 28.87 -7.87
CA GLN A 35 24.68 29.32 -7.68
C GLN A 35 23.65 28.21 -7.93
N ARG A 36 23.89 27.37 -8.95
CA ARG A 36 23.02 26.23 -9.27
C ARG A 36 23.08 25.16 -8.18
N VAL A 37 24.26 24.88 -7.64
CA VAL A 37 24.43 23.95 -6.52
C VAL A 37 23.69 24.48 -5.30
N ASP A 38 23.89 25.75 -4.91
CA ASP A 38 23.18 26.35 -3.77
C ASP A 38 21.66 26.27 -3.92
N THR A 39 21.14 26.51 -5.14
CA THR A 39 19.72 26.41 -5.45
C THR A 39 19.19 24.98 -5.27
N VAL A 40 19.96 23.99 -5.74
CA VAL A 40 19.59 22.58 -5.63
C VAL A 40 19.64 22.13 -4.17
N GLU A 41 20.65 22.53 -3.40
CA GLU A 41 20.78 22.20 -1.99
C GLU A 41 19.63 22.79 -1.17
N GLN A 42 19.25 24.05 -1.40
CA GLN A 42 18.10 24.67 -0.74
C GLN A 42 16.79 23.94 -1.08
N ALA A 43 16.59 23.60 -2.35
CA ALA A 43 15.40 22.86 -2.78
C ALA A 43 15.36 21.44 -2.19
N GLN A 44 16.52 20.80 -2.03
CA GLN A 44 16.62 19.49 -1.42
C GLN A 44 16.27 19.55 0.07
N ASN A 45 16.83 20.52 0.81
CA ASN A 45 16.53 20.70 2.23
C ASN A 45 15.03 20.92 2.47
N ALA A 46 14.40 21.78 1.67
CA ALA A 46 12.96 22.03 1.78
C ALA A 46 12.12 20.74 1.52
N ARG A 47 12.54 19.91 0.57
CA ARG A 47 11.85 18.63 0.29
C ARG A 47 12.06 17.60 1.39
N GLU A 48 13.24 17.57 2.01
CA GLU A 48 13.52 16.68 3.15
C GLU A 48 12.63 17.04 4.34
N GLU A 49 12.45 18.33 4.64
CA GLU A 49 11.53 18.80 5.68
C GLU A 49 10.07 18.41 5.39
N GLU A 50 9.63 18.59 4.15
CA GLU A 50 8.27 18.22 3.72
C GLU A 50 8.05 16.70 3.79
N PHE A 51 9.05 15.91 3.38
CA PHE A 51 9.02 14.46 3.50
C PHE A 51 8.92 13.99 4.95
N ASP A 52 9.68 14.59 5.86
CA ASP A 52 9.61 14.29 7.29
C ASP A 52 8.27 14.70 7.92
N CYS A 53 7.64 15.76 7.41
CA CYS A 53 6.27 16.12 7.78
C CYS A 53 5.28 15.03 7.35
N HIS A 54 5.28 14.67 6.06
CA HIS A 54 4.39 13.65 5.52
C HIS A 54 4.59 12.29 6.18
N ARG A 55 5.84 11.91 6.50
CA ARG A 55 6.11 10.66 7.22
C ARG A 55 5.44 10.64 8.58
N ARG A 56 5.48 11.75 9.32
CA ARG A 56 4.82 11.87 10.63
C ARG A 56 3.29 11.81 10.50
N GLU A 57 2.73 12.49 9.50
CA GLU A 57 1.30 12.45 9.23
C GLU A 57 0.82 11.03 8.87
N LEU A 58 1.58 10.32 8.04
CA LEU A 58 1.29 8.94 7.66
C LEU A 58 1.25 8.02 8.88
N LEU A 59 2.25 8.12 9.76
CA LEU A 59 2.31 7.34 11.00
C LEU A 59 1.12 7.67 11.91
N ALA A 60 0.78 8.95 12.07
CA ALA A 60 -0.37 9.36 12.87
C ALA A 60 -1.70 8.82 12.31
N VAL A 61 -1.87 8.75 11.00
CA VAL A 61 -3.05 8.14 10.36
C VAL A 61 -3.05 6.63 10.54
N GLN A 62 -1.89 5.98 10.43
CA GLN A 62 -1.76 4.54 10.65
C GLN A 62 -2.15 4.17 12.08
N ASP A 63 -1.64 4.90 13.08
CA ASP A 63 -1.98 4.70 14.50
C ASP A 63 -3.48 4.91 14.75
N LYS A 64 -4.07 5.95 14.18
CA LYS A 64 -5.51 6.22 14.28
C LYS A 64 -6.39 5.13 13.67
N ASN A 65 -5.90 4.44 12.64
CA ASN A 65 -6.63 3.36 11.99
C ASN A 65 -6.48 2.01 12.70
N GLN A 66 -5.42 1.84 13.48
CA GLN A 66 -5.13 0.58 14.14
C GLN A 66 -6.17 0.22 15.21
N GLU A 67 -6.56 1.18 16.05
CA GLU A 67 -7.54 0.95 17.12
C GLU A 67 -8.94 0.59 16.59
N PRO A 68 -9.54 1.32 15.62
CA PRO A 68 -10.79 0.91 15.00
C PRO A 68 -10.71 -0.46 14.33
N GLN A 69 -9.57 -0.84 13.74
CA GLN A 69 -9.40 -2.16 13.14
C GLN A 69 -9.50 -3.27 14.19
N TYR A 70 -8.84 -3.11 15.34
CA TYR A 70 -8.96 -4.06 16.44
C TYR A 70 -10.39 -4.14 17.00
N GLN A 71 -11.07 -3.00 17.09
CA GLN A 71 -12.46 -2.97 17.55
C GLN A 71 -13.39 -3.67 16.56
N ILE A 72 -13.21 -3.48 15.25
CA ILE A 72 -13.95 -4.19 14.22
C ILE A 72 -13.69 -5.70 14.33
N GLU A 73 -12.44 -6.11 14.47
CA GLU A 73 -12.08 -7.53 14.62
C GLU A 73 -12.71 -8.16 15.88
N ASP A 74 -12.68 -7.48 17.04
CA ASP A 74 -13.35 -7.96 18.26
C ASP A 74 -14.86 -8.06 18.07
N LEU A 75 -15.48 -7.05 17.48
CA LEU A 75 -16.92 -7.04 17.23
C LEU A 75 -17.35 -8.13 16.24
N GLU A 76 -16.59 -8.34 15.17
CA GLU A 76 -16.83 -9.41 14.19
C GLU A 76 -16.67 -10.78 14.84
N ASN A 77 -15.61 -10.97 15.63
CA ASN A 77 -15.38 -12.21 16.36
C ASN A 77 -16.53 -12.48 17.34
N ARG A 78 -16.90 -11.51 18.17
CA ARG A 78 -18.03 -11.64 19.12
C ARG A 78 -19.37 -11.90 18.43
N SER A 79 -19.63 -11.20 17.33
CA SER A 79 -20.84 -11.39 16.52
C SER A 79 -20.88 -12.77 15.88
N CYS A 80 -19.73 -13.29 15.44
CA CYS A 80 -19.63 -14.57 14.75
C CYS A 80 -19.30 -15.76 15.65
N CYS A 81 -19.05 -15.55 16.95
CA CYS A 81 -18.67 -16.61 17.90
C CYS A 81 -19.67 -17.77 17.95
N SER A 82 -20.96 -17.48 17.73
CA SER A 82 -22.02 -18.50 17.73
C SER A 82 -22.38 -19.00 16.34
N ASN A 83 -21.74 -18.49 15.29
CA ASN A 83 -22.05 -18.85 13.92
C ASN A 83 -21.33 -20.13 13.53
N ILE A 84 -22.07 -21.09 12.98
CA ILE A 84 -21.49 -22.32 12.41
C ILE A 84 -21.55 -22.22 10.89
N ARG A 85 -20.40 -22.47 10.24
CA ARG A 85 -20.28 -22.50 8.78
C ARG A 85 -20.23 -23.93 8.28
N ILE A 86 -21.27 -24.33 7.55
CA ILE A 86 -21.36 -25.66 6.94
C ILE A 86 -20.93 -25.55 5.48
N LYS A 87 -19.83 -26.22 5.12
CA LYS A 87 -19.23 -26.17 3.77
C LYS A 87 -19.62 -27.38 2.93
N GLY A 88 -19.50 -27.24 1.61
CA GLY A 88 -19.60 -28.39 0.68
C GLY A 88 -21.03 -28.82 0.31
N LEU A 89 -22.05 -28.07 0.71
CA LEU A 89 -23.44 -28.40 0.41
C LEU A 89 -23.92 -27.74 -0.88
N THR A 90 -24.38 -28.55 -1.83
CA THR A 90 -25.05 -28.06 -3.04
C THR A 90 -26.50 -27.66 -2.74
N THR A 91 -27.15 -26.93 -3.64
CA THR A 91 -28.57 -26.58 -3.48
C THR A 91 -29.46 -27.80 -3.64
N GLN A 92 -29.09 -28.73 -4.52
CA GLN A 92 -29.84 -29.95 -4.81
C GLN A 92 -29.82 -30.96 -3.66
N ALA A 93 -28.79 -30.96 -2.82
CA ALA A 93 -28.68 -31.86 -1.67
C ALA A 93 -29.67 -31.52 -0.54
N ILE A 94 -30.29 -30.34 -0.57
CA ILE A 94 -31.18 -29.87 0.49
C ILE A 94 -32.62 -29.99 0.02
N VAL A 95 -33.34 -30.93 0.66
CA VAL A 95 -34.77 -31.13 0.43
C VAL A 95 -35.56 -30.45 1.55
N GLY A 96 -36.42 -29.52 1.16
CA GLY A 96 -37.25 -28.72 2.07
C GLY A 96 -36.56 -27.47 2.62
N PRO A 97 -37.13 -26.84 3.66
CA PRO A 97 -36.58 -25.65 4.28
C PRO A 97 -35.16 -25.87 4.82
N LEU A 98 -34.32 -24.85 4.69
CA LEU A 98 -32.90 -24.90 5.08
C LEU A 98 -32.71 -25.14 6.58
N GLU A 99 -33.56 -24.52 7.40
CA GLU A 99 -33.55 -24.66 8.86
C GLU A 99 -33.82 -26.11 9.28
N ASP A 100 -34.85 -26.73 8.71
CA ASP A 100 -35.18 -28.14 8.97
C ASP A 100 -34.03 -29.07 8.59
N PHE A 101 -33.38 -28.81 7.46
CA PHE A 101 -32.21 -29.56 7.04
C PHE A 101 -31.07 -29.46 8.06
N VAL A 102 -30.75 -28.24 8.52
CA VAL A 102 -29.70 -27.99 9.51
C VAL A 102 -30.01 -28.70 10.84
N VAL A 103 -31.24 -28.60 11.34
CA VAL A 103 -31.67 -29.28 12.57
C VAL A 103 -31.52 -30.80 12.44
N ARG A 104 -31.95 -31.37 11.31
CA ARG A 104 -31.78 -32.82 11.04
C ARG A 104 -30.31 -33.22 10.97
N LEU A 105 -29.47 -32.40 10.33
CA LEU A 105 -28.03 -32.63 10.22
C LEU A 105 -27.38 -32.66 11.60
N PHE A 106 -27.64 -31.68 12.46
CA PHE A 106 -27.08 -31.64 13.82
C PHE A 106 -27.56 -32.82 14.69
N ARG A 107 -28.84 -33.20 14.59
CA ARG A 107 -29.36 -34.39 15.30
C ARG A 107 -28.73 -35.71 14.84
N HIS A 108 -28.30 -35.76 13.58
CA HIS A 108 -27.61 -36.92 13.01
C HIS A 108 -26.14 -36.96 13.43
N VAL A 109 -25.42 -35.84 13.32
CA VAL A 109 -23.97 -35.75 13.59
C VAL A 109 -23.68 -35.75 15.09
N ALA A 110 -24.54 -35.15 15.90
CA ALA A 110 -24.37 -35.05 17.35
C ALA A 110 -25.62 -35.59 18.08
N PRO A 111 -25.84 -36.92 18.09
CA PRO A 111 -27.03 -37.52 18.66
C PRO A 111 -27.13 -37.34 20.18
N ALA A 112 -26.02 -37.09 20.88
CA ALA A 112 -26.01 -36.77 22.31
C ALA A 112 -26.66 -35.41 22.63
N LEU A 113 -26.77 -34.51 21.65
CA LEU A 113 -27.42 -33.21 21.82
C LEU A 113 -28.94 -33.25 21.60
N LYS A 114 -29.52 -34.43 21.32
CA LYS A 114 -30.95 -34.59 21.01
C LYS A 114 -31.89 -34.15 22.13
N GLU A 115 -31.43 -34.17 23.38
CA GLU A 115 -32.20 -33.75 24.55
C GLU A 115 -32.22 -32.22 24.78
N GLN A 116 -31.39 -31.48 24.03
CA GLN A 116 -31.33 -30.02 24.12
C GLN A 116 -32.18 -29.38 23.02
N ASN A 117 -32.96 -28.36 23.39
CA ASN A 117 -33.71 -27.54 22.44
C ASN A 117 -32.74 -26.68 21.62
N PHE A 118 -32.42 -27.14 20.42
CA PHE A 118 -31.62 -26.38 19.46
C PHE A 118 -32.43 -25.22 18.89
N VAL A 119 -32.00 -23.99 19.17
CA VAL A 119 -32.63 -22.76 18.67
C VAL A 119 -31.71 -22.14 17.63
N LEU A 120 -32.20 -22.05 16.39
CA LEU A 120 -31.53 -21.34 15.31
C LEU A 120 -32.07 -19.90 15.27
N ASN A 121 -31.19 -18.92 15.35
CA ASN A 121 -31.58 -17.51 15.21
C ASN A 121 -31.74 -17.12 13.73
N ARG A 122 -30.81 -17.55 12.87
CA ARG A 122 -30.85 -17.23 11.44
C ARG A 122 -30.06 -18.25 10.63
N THR A 123 -30.71 -18.88 9.66
CA THR A 123 -30.01 -19.78 8.73
C THR A 123 -30.09 -19.26 7.31
N HIS A 124 -28.95 -19.14 6.64
CA HIS A 124 -28.92 -18.68 5.25
C HIS A 124 -27.66 -19.16 4.50
N ARG A 125 -27.73 -19.11 3.17
CA ARG A 125 -26.56 -19.33 2.31
C ARG A 125 -25.64 -18.10 2.38
N ALA A 126 -24.34 -18.32 2.44
CA ALA A 126 -23.36 -17.22 2.42
C ALA A 126 -23.48 -16.41 1.12
N GLY A 127 -23.62 -15.10 1.21
CA GLY A 127 -23.74 -14.21 0.04
C GLY A 127 -22.52 -14.34 -0.89
N ARG A 128 -22.75 -14.84 -2.11
CA ARG A 128 -21.75 -14.96 -3.18
C ARG A 128 -22.43 -14.69 -4.53
N PRO A 129 -21.68 -14.34 -5.59
CA PRO A 129 -22.23 -14.25 -6.95
C PRO A 129 -23.01 -15.51 -7.32
N ALA A 130 -24.08 -15.37 -8.09
CA ALA A 130 -24.96 -16.49 -8.46
C ALA A 130 -24.15 -17.65 -9.04
N ARG A 131 -24.29 -18.83 -8.41
CA ARG A 131 -23.60 -20.06 -8.79
C ARG A 131 -24.59 -21.06 -9.35
N ALA A 132 -24.09 -21.98 -10.17
CA ALA A 132 -24.91 -23.05 -10.70
C ALA A 132 -25.37 -24.00 -9.56
N PRO A 133 -26.56 -24.62 -9.63
CA PRO A 133 -27.15 -25.39 -8.52
C PRO A 133 -26.32 -26.59 -8.02
N TRP A 134 -25.46 -27.13 -8.89
CA TRP A 134 -24.54 -28.25 -8.58
C TRP A 134 -23.25 -27.79 -7.91
N GLN A 135 -23.00 -26.48 -7.82
CA GLN A 135 -21.83 -25.94 -7.13
C GLN A 135 -22.15 -25.76 -5.64
N ALA A 136 -21.21 -26.18 -4.79
CA ALA A 136 -21.36 -26.03 -3.36
C ALA A 136 -21.35 -24.56 -2.93
N GLN A 137 -22.21 -24.24 -1.96
CA GLN A 137 -22.26 -22.94 -1.30
C GLN A 137 -22.43 -23.14 0.19
N ASP A 138 -21.63 -22.40 0.95
CA ASP A 138 -21.62 -22.53 2.40
C ASP A 138 -22.94 -22.05 3.01
N ILE A 139 -23.35 -22.68 4.10
CA ILE A 139 -24.46 -22.25 4.95
C ILE A 139 -23.88 -21.62 6.21
N LEU A 140 -24.50 -20.54 6.66
CA LEU A 140 -24.24 -19.87 7.93
C LEU A 140 -25.50 -20.00 8.80
N THR A 141 -25.32 -20.48 10.03
CA THR A 141 -26.35 -20.69 11.06
C THR A 141 -26.01 -19.91 12.31
#